data_AF-A0A1B6LT31-F1
#
_entry.id   AF-A0A1B6LT31-F1
#
_cell.length_a   1.000
_cell.length_b   1.000
_cell.length_c   1.000
_cell.angle_alpha   90.00
_cell.angle_beta   90.00
_cell.angle_gamma   90.00
#
_symmetry.space_group_name_H-M   'P 1'
#
loop_
_entity.id
_entity.type
_entity.pdbx_description
1 polymer ?
#
loop_
_entity_poly.entity_id
_entity_poly.type
_entity_poly.pdbx_seq_one_letter_code
_entity_poly.pdbx_strand_id
1 'polypeptide(L)'
;MDEFAGLDETLSDEEMMTAAGVLKSLEEAWLNEKLSPEILPHKTEQVDCMMEQIHHMEENLKKLDKNDFRVGLHKLELDRIRYLITSYLRTRINKIEMFLFQNL
;
A
#
# COMPACT_ATOMS: atom_id res chain seq x y z
N MET A 1 -36.80 32.46 -10.11
CA MET A 1 -35.48 32.95 -9.70
C MET A 1 -34.82 31.77 -9.01
N ASP A 2 -34.42 30.81 -9.85
CA ASP A 2 -33.59 29.67 -9.49
C ASP A 2 -32.16 30.17 -9.39
N GLU A 3 -31.53 30.00 -8.22
CA GLU A 3 -30.07 30.12 -8.11
C GLU A 3 -29.58 29.39 -6.84
N PHE A 4 -29.96 28.12 -6.69
CA PHE A 4 -29.30 27.22 -5.72
C PHE A 4 -29.18 25.80 -6.26
N ALA A 5 -28.76 25.68 -7.51
CA ALA A 5 -28.39 24.42 -8.13
C ALA A 5 -27.00 24.56 -8.74
N GLY A 6 -26.03 23.80 -8.20
CA GLY A 6 -24.79 23.49 -8.90
C GLY A 6 -23.53 24.11 -8.29
N LEU A 7 -22.99 23.48 -7.25
CA LEU A 7 -21.54 23.37 -7.01
C LEU A 7 -21.19 22.09 -6.21
N ASP A 8 -21.84 20.96 -6.51
CA ASP A 8 -21.50 19.65 -5.93
C ASP A 8 -21.42 18.54 -7.00
N GLU A 9 -20.77 18.82 -8.13
CA GLU A 9 -20.73 17.83 -9.22
C GLU A 9 -19.46 17.82 -10.09
N THR A 10 -18.31 18.31 -9.59
CA THR A 10 -17.03 18.20 -10.33
C THR A 10 -15.78 18.00 -9.47
N LEU A 11 -15.85 17.28 -8.35
CA LEU A 11 -14.65 16.58 -7.86
C LEU A 11 -14.62 15.22 -8.55
N SER A 12 -14.25 15.23 -9.83
CA SER A 12 -14.10 14.01 -10.63
C SER A 12 -13.01 13.12 -10.04
N ASP A 13 -13.18 11.81 -10.21
CA ASP A 13 -12.35 10.66 -9.81
C ASP A 13 -10.87 10.66 -10.29
N GLU A 14 -10.22 11.81 -10.31
CA GLU A 14 -8.77 11.95 -10.27
C GLU A 14 -8.38 12.32 -8.83
N GLU A 15 -8.72 11.46 -7.88
CA GLU A 15 -8.07 11.50 -6.57
C GLU A 15 -6.57 11.38 -6.83
N MET A 16 -5.85 12.48 -6.64
CA MET A 16 -4.39 12.48 -6.61
C MET A 16 -3.97 11.34 -5.67
N MET A 17 -3.44 10.24 -6.23
CA MET A 17 -3.08 9.04 -5.48
C MET A 17 -2.04 9.41 -4.43
N THR A 18 -2.51 9.70 -3.21
CA THR A 18 -1.64 10.01 -2.09
C THR A 18 -0.97 8.72 -1.60
N ALA A 19 0.22 8.82 -1.02
CA ALA A 19 0.88 7.65 -0.43
C ALA A 19 -0.01 6.93 0.61
N ALA A 20 -0.85 7.69 1.34
CA ALA A 20 -1.82 7.13 2.28
C ALA A 20 -2.94 6.35 1.58
N GLY A 21 -3.46 6.87 0.45
CA GLY A 21 -4.44 6.17 -0.37
C GLY A 21 -3.88 4.87 -0.97
N VAL A 22 -2.65 4.91 -1.47
CA VAL A 22 -1.95 3.72 -1.98
C VAL A 22 -1.75 2.69 -0.88
N LEU A 23 -1.31 3.12 0.31
CA LEU A 23 -1.12 2.23 1.45
C LEU A 23 -2.43 1.54 1.86
N LYS A 24 -3.53 2.30 1.94
CA LYS A 24 -4.86 1.75 2.23
C LYS A 24 -5.30 0.73 1.18
N SER A 25 -5.13 1.06 -0.11
CA SER A 25 -5.44 0.13 -1.19
C SER A 25 -4.62 -1.16 -1.11
N LEU A 26 -3.35 -1.07 -0.70
CA LEU A 26 -2.49 -2.23 -0.49
C LEU A 26 -2.90 -3.06 0.74
N GLU A 27 -3.34 -2.42 1.83
CA GLU A 27 -3.91 -3.09 3.01
C GLU A 27 -5.16 -3.91 2.65
N GLU A 28 -6.06 -3.33 1.86
CA GLU A 28 -7.24 -4.02 1.35
C GLU A 28 -6.85 -5.20 0.45
N ALA A 29 -5.91 -5.01 -0.47
CA ALA A 29 -5.39 -6.08 -1.32
C ALA A 29 -4.76 -7.22 -0.52
N TRP A 30 -4.03 -6.89 0.55
CA TRP A 30 -3.44 -7.87 1.46
C TRP A 30 -4.48 -8.71 2.20
N LEU A 31 -5.54 -8.07 2.73
CA LEU A 31 -6.63 -8.78 3.39
C LEU A 31 -7.38 -9.68 2.40
N ASN A 32 -7.71 -9.15 1.22
CA ASN A 32 -8.39 -9.91 0.16
C ASN A 32 -7.55 -11.12 -0.27
N GLU A 33 -6.23 -10.94 -0.41
CA GLU A 33 -5.34 -12.05 -0.74
C GLU A 33 -5.32 -13.10 0.37
N LYS A 34 -5.30 -12.72 1.65
CA LYS A 34 -5.33 -13.70 2.75
C LYS A 34 -6.63 -14.48 2.85
N LEU A 35 -7.75 -13.85 2.52
CA LEU A 35 -9.08 -14.41 2.70
C LEU A 35 -9.62 -15.14 1.46
N SER A 36 -9.04 -14.88 0.29
CA SER A 36 -9.42 -15.58 -0.93
C SER A 36 -8.78 -16.98 -0.99
N PRO A 37 -9.53 -18.03 -1.38
CA PRO A 37 -8.94 -19.36 -1.64
C PRO A 37 -8.07 -19.38 -2.90
N GLU A 38 -8.35 -18.47 -3.85
CA GLU A 38 -7.66 -18.37 -5.14
C GLU A 38 -6.70 -17.19 -5.20
N ILE A 39 -5.74 -17.25 -6.12
CA ILE A 39 -4.78 -16.17 -6.35
C ILE A 39 -5.47 -15.00 -7.03
N LEU A 40 -5.39 -13.81 -6.44
CA LEU A 40 -6.02 -12.61 -7.00
C LEU A 40 -5.08 -11.90 -8.00
N PRO A 41 -5.55 -10.89 -8.77
CA PRO A 41 -4.66 -10.04 -9.57
C PRO A 41 -3.62 -9.32 -8.72
N HIS A 42 -2.36 -9.31 -9.18
CA HIS A 42 -1.27 -8.64 -8.48
C HIS A 42 -1.46 -7.12 -8.51
N LYS A 43 -1.29 -6.48 -7.36
CA LYS A 43 -1.31 -5.01 -7.19
C LYS A 43 0.10 -4.42 -7.35
N THR A 44 0.71 -4.63 -8.52
CA THR A 44 2.10 -4.24 -8.81
C THR A 44 2.33 -2.74 -8.57
N GLU A 45 1.47 -1.88 -9.09
CA GLU A 45 1.63 -0.42 -8.98
C GLU A 45 1.63 0.06 -7.51
N GLN A 46 0.77 -0.51 -6.68
CA GLN A 46 0.71 -0.19 -5.25
C GLN A 46 1.97 -0.66 -4.52
N VAL A 47 2.47 -1.86 -4.84
CA VAL A 47 3.70 -2.41 -4.25
C VAL A 47 4.90 -1.55 -4.65
N ASP A 48 5.06 -1.25 -5.93
CA ASP A 48 6.18 -0.46 -6.45
C ASP A 48 6.17 0.95 -5.85
N CYS A 49 5.00 1.60 -5.85
CA CYS A 49 4.83 2.91 -5.23
C CYS A 49 5.23 2.89 -3.74
N MET A 50 4.81 1.89 -2.97
CA MET A 50 5.16 1.79 -1.54
C MET A 50 6.63 1.47 -1.30
N MET A 51 7.26 0.67 -2.16
CA MET A 51 8.70 0.44 -2.10
C MET A 51 9.49 1.73 -2.36
N GLU A 52 9.09 2.54 -3.34
CA GLU A 52 9.68 3.85 -3.58
C GLU A 52 9.47 4.81 -2.40
N GLN A 53 8.26 4.87 -1.83
CA GLN A 53 8.00 5.72 -0.65
C GLN A 53 8.82 5.29 0.58
N ILE A 54 9.02 3.99 0.79
CA ILE A 54 9.92 3.48 1.84
C ILE A 54 11.34 4.01 1.61
N HIS A 55 11.87 3.86 0.39
CA HIS A 55 13.23 4.32 0.08
C HIS A 55 13.39 5.83 0.25
N HIS A 56 12.43 6.64 -0.22
CA HIS A 56 12.46 8.08 -0.02
C HIS A 56 12.46 8.45 1.47
N MET A 57 11.64 7.79 2.29
CA MET A 57 11.62 8.04 3.73
C MET A 57 12.93 7.62 4.39
N GLU A 58 13.51 6.48 4.03
CA GLU A 58 14.83 6.04 4.54
C GLU A 58 15.92 7.08 4.26
N GLU A 59 15.99 7.61 3.04
CA GLU A 59 16.96 8.66 2.68
C GLU A 59 16.71 9.97 3.41
N ASN A 60 15.45 10.33 3.67
CA ASN A 60 15.10 11.51 4.44
C ASN A 60 15.49 11.35 5.92
N LEU A 61 15.26 10.17 6.51
CA LEU A 61 15.62 9.89 7.90
C LEU A 61 17.14 9.95 8.14
N LYS A 62 17.96 9.64 7.13
CA LYS A 62 19.43 9.79 7.22
C LYS A 62 19.87 11.25 7.43
N LYS A 63 19.05 12.21 7.03
CA LYS A 63 19.35 13.66 7.10
C LYS A 63 18.85 14.31 8.39
N LEU A 64 18.02 13.62 9.17
CA LEU A 64 17.45 14.14 10.41
C LEU A 64 18.38 13.95 11.61
N ASP A 65 18.19 14.78 12.63
CA ASP A 65 18.86 14.61 13.92
C ASP A 65 18.42 13.29 14.57
N LYS A 66 19.39 12.47 14.99
CA LYS A 66 19.15 11.18 15.64
C LYS A 66 18.49 11.32 17.01
N ASN A 67 18.58 12.49 17.63
CA ASN A 67 17.92 12.77 18.91
C ASN A 67 16.45 13.20 18.74
N ASP A 68 15.97 13.42 17.51
CA ASP A 68 14.55 13.68 17.27
C ASP A 68 13.74 12.38 17.42
N PHE A 69 12.84 12.35 18.39
CA PHE A 69 11.97 11.20 18.68
C PHE A 69 11.12 10.77 17.46
N ARG A 70 10.83 11.70 16.54
CA ARG A 70 10.08 11.43 15.31
C ARG A 70 10.79 10.41 14.42
N VAL A 71 12.13 10.36 14.46
CA VAL A 71 12.92 9.35 13.72
C VAL A 71 12.55 7.94 14.17
N GLY A 72 12.35 7.73 15.47
CA GLY A 72 11.90 6.44 16.01
C GLY A 72 10.51 6.07 15.51
N LEU A 73 9.58 7.02 15.54
CA LEU A 73 8.20 6.82 15.06
C LEU A 73 8.17 6.46 13.56
N HIS A 74 8.92 7.18 12.73
CA HIS A 74 9.00 6.89 11.30
C HIS A 74 9.62 5.52 11.02
N LYS A 75 10.64 5.09 11.78
CA LYS A 75 11.21 3.74 11.63
C LYS A 75 10.20 2.65 11.95
N LEU A 76 9.44 2.79 13.03
CA LEU A 76 8.37 1.86 13.38
C LEU A 76 7.31 1.76 12.27
N GLU A 77 6.94 2.89 11.70
CA GLU A 77 5.96 2.89 10.59
C GLU A 77 6.53 2.26 9.33
N LEU A 78 7.81 2.50 9.00
CA LEU A 78 8.46 1.80 7.89
C LEU A 78 8.49 0.29 8.09
N ASP A 79 8.76 -0.17 9.31
CA ASP A 79 8.73 -1.60 9.63
C ASP A 79 7.32 -2.19 9.48
N ARG A 80 6.28 -1.45 9.87
CA ARG A 80 4.87 -1.83 9.66
C ARG A 80 4.55 -2.00 8.17
N ILE A 81 4.94 -1.02 7.34
CA ILE A 81 4.69 -1.06 5.89
C ILE A 81 5.48 -2.20 5.23
N ARG A 82 6.75 -2.40 5.60
CA ARG A 82 7.55 -3.53 5.09
C ARG A 82 6.93 -4.88 5.45
N TYR A 83 6.42 -5.02 6.67
CA TYR A 83 5.71 -6.24 7.08
C TYR A 83 4.47 -6.47 6.21
N LEU A 84 3.66 -5.44 5.96
CA LEU A 84 2.49 -5.52 5.10
C LEU A 84 2.85 -6.04 3.70
N ILE A 85 3.80 -5.39 3.01
CA ILE A 85 4.25 -5.76 1.66
C ILE A 85 4.78 -7.20 1.65
N THR A 86 5.65 -7.53 2.62
CA THR A 86 6.24 -8.87 2.73
C THR A 86 5.17 -9.94 2.96
N SER A 87 4.19 -9.66 3.82
CA SER A 87 3.11 -10.60 4.11
C SER A 87 2.20 -10.79 2.89
N TYR A 88 1.91 -9.72 2.12
CA TYR A 88 1.16 -9.80 0.86
C TYR A 88 1.88 -10.69 -0.16
N LEU A 89 3.14 -10.39 -0.46
CA LEU A 89 3.92 -11.14 -1.45
C LEU A 89 4.11 -12.61 -1.06
N ARG A 90 4.42 -12.89 0.22
CA ARG A 90 4.52 -14.28 0.71
C ARG A 90 3.19 -15.05 0.58
N THR A 91 2.06 -14.41 0.88
CA THR A 91 0.74 -15.03 0.73
C THR A 91 0.50 -15.40 -0.73
N ARG A 92 0.83 -14.52 -1.66
CA ARG A 92 0.74 -14.79 -3.11
C ARG A 92 1.65 -15.94 -3.55
N ILE A 93 2.92 -15.93 -3.14
CA ILE A 93 3.88 -16.99 -3.50
C ILE A 93 3.37 -18.35 -3.02
N ASN A 94 2.94 -18.45 -1.76
CA ASN A 94 2.37 -19.70 -1.22
C ASN A 94 1.18 -20.19 -2.06
N LYS A 95 0.27 -19.29 -2.47
CA LYS A 95 -0.85 -19.66 -3.33
C LYS A 95 -0.39 -20.14 -4.71
N ILE A 96 0.54 -19.44 -5.34
CA ILE A 96 1.09 -19.82 -6.65
C ILE A 96 1.72 -21.21 -6.58
N GLU A 97 2.50 -21.48 -5.53
CA GLU A 97 3.09 -22.80 -5.28
C GLU A 97 2.01 -23.87 -5.12
N MET A 98 0.96 -23.60 -4.33
CA MET A 98 -0.15 -24.55 -4.14
C MET A 98 -0.92 -24.85 -5.44
N PHE A 99 -1.14 -23.85 -6.30
CA PHE A 99 -1.77 -24.06 -7.61
C PHE A 99 -0.91 -24.93 -8.54
N LEU A 100 0.41 -24.86 -8.44
CA LEU A 100 1.29 -25.74 -9.21
C LEU A 100 1.20 -27.19 -8.73
N PHE A 101 1.20 -27.41 -7.41
CA PHE A 101 1.08 -28.76 -6.83
C PHE A 101 -0.29 -29.41 -7.02
N GLN A 102 -1.38 -28.63 -7.11
CA GLN A 102 -2.72 -29.17 -7.39
C GLN A 102 -2.90 -29.66 -8.84
N ASN A 103 -2.06 -29.20 -9.77
CA ASN A 103 -2.13 -29.54 -11.20
C ASN A 103 -1.10 -30.63 -11.61
N LEU A 104 -0.43 -31.25 -10.64
CA LEU A 104 0.47 -32.41 -10.80
C LEU A 104 -0.18 -33.65 -10.18
#